data_AF-A0AAE9DNE7-F1
#
_entry.id   AF-A0AAE9DNE7-F1
#
_cell.length_a   1.000
_cell.length_b   1.000
_cell.length_c   1.000
_cell.angle_alpha   90.00
_cell.angle_beta   90.00
_cell.angle_gamma   90.00
#
_symmetry.space_group_name_H-M   'P 1'
#
loop_
_entity.id
_entity.type
_entity.pdbx_description
1 polymer ?
#
loop_
_entity_poly.entity_id
_entity_poly.type
_entity_poly.pdbx_seq_one_letter_code
_entity_poly.pdbx_strand_id
1 'polypeptide(L)'
;MDVSWQDCMVKCRADVNCVVVYRLSDIQCQYFSFGSIRLSRQPNISTIQQAKSENDEIVLKIPTQVQCPTSNPLIPGPTYYTQLTNNQFYLTTVSPDSLYNNIYNLTYSVSTCPNNTKMFQRGETTVVCIGLYFFEAPRCNNQAAASALCKAQNGTLTGPANANEYEYIQDISNSSKYTSNPDSIQWLVYWIDGVQHTSIAYQYTFEDSTHNGITNYNWTPGSPHLTGPGICIYSPGPNYGNVQVYPCTDSYLSYLVCWRGALCQVPPIIELF
;
A
#
# COMPACT_ATOMS: atom_id res chain seq x y z
N MET A 1 -26.67 -2.93 33.29
CA MET A 1 -27.37 -2.15 32.26
C MET A 1 -27.70 -3.11 31.16
N ASP A 2 -28.98 -3.26 30.92
CA ASP A 2 -29.52 -4.14 29.89
C ASP A 2 -29.38 -3.42 28.54
N VAL A 3 -28.80 -4.09 27.55
CA VAL A 3 -28.52 -3.55 26.21
C VAL A 3 -29.11 -4.54 25.22
N SER A 4 -30.05 -4.09 24.40
CA SER A 4 -30.67 -4.96 23.42
C SER A 4 -29.64 -5.52 22.44
N TRP A 5 -29.92 -6.68 21.85
CA TRP A 5 -29.06 -7.25 20.80
C TRP A 5 -28.77 -6.25 19.66
N GLN A 6 -29.77 -5.47 19.27
CA GLN A 6 -29.63 -4.44 18.24
C GLN A 6 -28.66 -3.32 18.68
N ASP A 7 -28.80 -2.84 19.92
CA ASP A 7 -27.93 -1.80 20.46
C ASP A 7 -26.48 -2.29 20.62
N CYS A 8 -26.28 -3.58 20.90
CA CYS A 8 -24.96 -4.18 20.91
C CYS A 8 -24.27 -4.10 19.55
N MET A 9 -24.99 -4.42 18.48
CA MET A 9 -24.46 -4.30 17.12
C MET A 9 -24.14 -2.85 16.75
N VAL A 10 -25.03 -1.90 17.08
CA VAL A 10 -24.81 -0.47 16.83
C VAL A 10 -23.58 0.04 17.58
N LYS A 11 -23.43 -0.34 18.85
CA LYS A 11 -22.27 0.05 19.66
C LYS A 11 -20.96 -0.52 19.10
N CYS A 12 -20.95 -1.79 18.71
CA CYS A 12 -19.77 -2.41 18.08
C CYS A 12 -19.42 -1.75 16.74
N ARG A 13 -20.44 -1.35 15.96
CA ARG A 13 -20.23 -0.64 14.69
C ARG A 13 -19.52 0.70 14.91
N ALA A 14 -19.89 1.44 15.95
CA ALA A 14 -19.30 2.73 16.30
C ALA A 14 -17.92 2.62 16.97
N ASP A 15 -17.66 1.55 17.73
CA ASP A 15 -16.37 1.33 18.39
C ASP A 15 -15.34 0.77 17.40
N VAL A 16 -14.27 1.52 17.13
CA VAL A 16 -13.20 1.13 16.20
C VAL A 16 -12.51 -0.17 16.61
N ASN A 17 -12.50 -0.49 17.91
CA ASN A 17 -11.83 -1.66 18.45
C ASN A 17 -12.73 -2.89 18.51
N CYS A 18 -14.05 -2.73 18.40
CA CYS A 18 -14.97 -3.86 18.46
C CYS A 18 -14.99 -4.63 17.14
N VAL A 19 -14.95 -5.95 17.24
CA VAL A 19 -14.80 -6.87 16.11
C VAL A 19 -15.84 -7.96 16.13
N VAL A 20 -16.05 -8.59 17.28
CA VAL A 20 -17.09 -9.62 17.42
C VAL A 20 -18.02 -9.24 18.56
N VAL A 21 -19.30 -9.49 18.34
CA VAL A 21 -20.31 -9.45 19.40
C VAL A 21 -20.87 -10.85 19.56
N TYR A 22 -20.89 -11.37 20.79
CA TYR A 22 -21.59 -12.61 21.14
C TYR A 22 -22.86 -12.29 21.92
N ARG A 23 -23.97 -12.92 21.55
CA ARG A 23 -25.25 -12.80 22.25
C ARG A 23 -25.25 -13.70 23.49
N LEU A 24 -25.30 -13.09 24.68
CA LEU A 24 -25.50 -13.82 25.95
C LEU A 24 -27.00 -13.99 26.23
N SER A 25 -27.80 -12.98 25.90
CA SER A 25 -29.26 -12.98 25.92
C SER A 25 -29.79 -11.82 25.06
N ASP A 26 -31.10 -11.64 24.98
CA ASP A 26 -31.74 -10.56 24.19
C ASP A 26 -31.38 -9.16 24.70
N ILE A 27 -30.94 -9.07 25.95
CA ILE A 27 -30.62 -7.84 26.68
C ILE A 27 -29.17 -7.81 27.18
N GLN A 28 -28.33 -8.76 26.76
CA GLN A 28 -26.95 -8.85 27.20
C GLN A 28 -26.06 -9.42 26.10
N CYS A 29 -24.90 -8.81 25.90
CA CYS A 29 -23.92 -9.22 24.90
C CYS A 29 -22.50 -9.03 25.41
N GLN A 30 -21.57 -9.75 24.77
CA GLN A 30 -20.14 -9.62 25.01
C GLN A 30 -19.46 -9.09 23.75
N TYR A 31 -18.57 -8.11 23.93
CA TYR A 31 -17.78 -7.50 22.86
C TYR A 31 -16.37 -8.04 22.89
N PHE A 32 -15.81 -8.29 21.72
CA PHE A 32 -14.43 -8.75 21.53
C PHE A 32 -13.70 -7.80 20.60
N SER A 33 -12.42 -7.55 20.90
CA SER A 33 -11.52 -6.70 20.12
C SER A 33 -10.40 -7.49 19.46
N PHE A 34 -9.80 -6.94 18.40
CA PHE A 34 -8.56 -7.44 17.81
C PHE A 34 -7.36 -6.83 18.58
N GLY A 35 -6.52 -7.69 19.16
CA GLY A 35 -5.20 -7.39 19.76
C GLY A 35 -5.07 -6.32 20.85
N SER A 36 -3.81 -6.07 21.26
CA SER A 36 -3.29 -6.12 22.64
C SER A 36 -4.05 -5.49 23.85
N ILE A 37 -3.95 -6.24 24.96
CA ILE A 37 -4.30 -6.06 26.39
C ILE A 37 -4.21 -4.63 26.99
N ARG A 38 -3.58 -3.65 26.33
CA ARG A 38 -3.14 -2.41 26.99
C ARG A 38 -4.15 -1.26 26.98
N LEU A 39 -5.21 -1.31 26.19
CA LEU A 39 -6.17 -0.17 26.11
C LEU A 39 -7.66 -0.55 26.14
N SER A 40 -8.04 -1.80 25.89
CA SER A 40 -9.45 -2.23 25.94
C SER A 40 -9.72 -3.07 27.20
N ARG A 41 -10.87 -2.85 27.85
CA ARG A 41 -11.42 -3.78 28.85
C ARG A 41 -12.07 -5.02 28.20
N GLN A 42 -11.83 -5.25 26.91
CA GLN A 42 -12.49 -6.28 26.11
C GLN A 42 -11.54 -7.47 25.89
N PRO A 43 -12.05 -8.71 25.93
CA PRO A 43 -11.26 -9.89 25.60
C PRO A 43 -10.84 -9.88 24.13
N ASN A 44 -9.61 -10.33 23.86
CA ASN A 44 -9.10 -10.51 22.51
C ASN A 44 -9.67 -11.78 21.88
N ILE A 45 -9.94 -11.73 20.57
CA ILE A 45 -10.42 -12.88 19.81
C ILE A 45 -9.45 -13.23 18.67
N SER A 46 -9.05 -14.51 18.60
CA SER A 46 -8.20 -15.06 17.54
C SER A 46 -8.90 -16.18 16.76
N THR A 47 -9.99 -16.71 17.29
CA THR A 47 -10.76 -17.79 16.68
C THR A 47 -12.26 -17.61 16.89
N ILE A 48 -13.03 -18.08 15.93
CA ILE A 48 -14.49 -18.27 16.06
C ILE A 48 -14.82 -19.73 15.77
N GLN A 49 -15.82 -20.25 16.46
CA GLN A 49 -16.26 -21.62 16.29
C GLN A 49 -17.71 -21.63 15.81
N GLN A 50 -18.03 -22.53 14.88
CA GLN A 50 -19.40 -22.78 14.49
C GLN A 50 -20.22 -23.21 15.71
N ALA A 51 -21.32 -22.51 15.93
CA ALA A 51 -22.25 -22.78 17.01
C ALA A 51 -22.75 -24.24 17.01
N LYS A 52 -22.90 -24.82 18.21
CA LYS A 52 -23.52 -26.15 18.39
C LYS A 52 -25.05 -26.06 18.51
N SER A 53 -25.58 -24.88 18.82
CA SER A 53 -26.99 -24.59 19.03
C SER A 53 -27.43 -23.43 18.14
N GLU A 54 -28.68 -23.45 17.68
CA GLU A 54 -29.26 -22.36 16.87
C GLU A 54 -29.38 -21.04 17.66
N ASN A 55 -29.32 -21.08 18.99
CA ASN A 55 -29.43 -19.91 19.86
C ASN A 55 -28.10 -19.17 20.08
N ASP A 56 -26.97 -19.75 19.66
CA ASP A 56 -25.66 -19.11 19.78
C ASP A 56 -25.43 -18.20 18.57
N GLU A 57 -25.54 -16.90 18.79
CA GLU A 57 -25.35 -15.90 17.74
C GLU A 57 -24.09 -15.08 17.97
N ILE A 58 -23.30 -14.96 16.90
CA ILE A 58 -22.21 -14.00 16.81
C ILE A 58 -22.44 -13.05 15.65
N VAL A 59 -21.96 -11.82 15.80
CA VAL A 59 -21.84 -10.86 14.71
C VAL A 59 -20.37 -10.50 14.56
N LEU A 60 -19.84 -10.73 13.36
CA LEU A 60 -18.51 -10.29 12.98
C LEU A 60 -18.63 -8.92 12.29
N LYS A 61 -18.00 -7.92 12.87
CA LYS A 61 -17.81 -6.61 12.25
C LYS A 61 -16.78 -6.76 11.14
N ILE A 62 -17.27 -6.65 9.92
CA ILE A 62 -16.45 -6.59 8.72
C ILE A 62 -16.27 -5.12 8.37
N PRO A 63 -15.03 -4.60 8.28
CA PRO A 63 -14.81 -3.16 8.17
C PRO A 63 -15.34 -2.49 6.88
N THR A 64 -15.87 -3.22 5.90
CA THR A 64 -15.88 -2.74 4.50
C THR A 64 -17.12 -2.95 3.66
N GLN A 65 -18.30 -3.11 4.23
CA GLN A 65 -19.49 -3.08 3.39
C GLN A 65 -20.45 -1.95 3.74
N VAL A 66 -20.70 -1.08 2.75
CA VAL A 66 -21.81 -0.12 2.75
C VAL A 66 -23.15 -0.88 2.90
N GLN A 67 -23.18 -2.16 2.54
CA GLN A 67 -24.28 -3.10 2.76
C GLN A 67 -23.75 -4.41 3.35
N CYS A 68 -24.28 -4.87 4.48
CA CYS A 68 -23.92 -6.19 5.03
C CYS A 68 -24.09 -7.28 3.96
N PRO A 69 -23.17 -8.26 3.87
CA PRO A 69 -23.28 -9.30 2.87
C PRO A 69 -24.56 -10.11 3.11
N THR A 70 -25.28 -10.43 2.04
CA THR A 70 -26.53 -11.21 2.11
C THR A 70 -26.31 -12.69 2.37
N SER A 71 -25.06 -13.15 2.31
CA SER A 71 -24.63 -14.50 2.65
C SER A 71 -23.53 -14.48 3.71
N ASN A 72 -23.39 -15.59 4.45
CA ASN A 72 -22.31 -15.76 5.40
C ASN A 72 -20.97 -15.65 4.65
N PRO A 73 -20.18 -14.60 4.87
CA PRO A 73 -19.04 -14.36 4.02
C PRO A 73 -17.85 -15.24 4.46
N LEU A 74 -18.03 -16.05 5.52
CA LEU A 74 -17.15 -17.15 5.92
C LEU A 74 -17.31 -18.41 5.06
N ILE A 75 -18.42 -18.55 4.30
CA ILE A 75 -18.70 -19.76 3.49
C ILE A 75 -19.50 -19.38 2.22
N PRO A 76 -18.93 -19.45 0.99
CA PRO A 76 -17.53 -19.63 0.60
C PRO A 76 -16.90 -18.28 0.20
N GLY A 77 -17.31 -17.20 0.88
CA GLY A 77 -16.95 -15.83 0.53
C GLY A 77 -15.45 -15.54 0.56
N PRO A 78 -15.03 -14.32 0.20
CA PRO A 78 -13.62 -13.97 0.25
C PRO A 78 -13.09 -14.19 1.67
N THR A 79 -11.95 -14.87 1.76
CA THR A 79 -11.26 -15.16 3.03
C THR A 79 -10.59 -13.92 3.63
N TYR A 80 -10.86 -12.73 3.09
CA TYR A 80 -10.31 -11.45 3.53
C TYR A 80 -11.27 -10.27 3.30
N TYR A 81 -11.08 -9.24 4.11
CA TYR A 81 -11.78 -7.96 4.02
C TYR A 81 -10.78 -6.82 4.23
N THR A 82 -10.80 -5.84 3.33
CA THR A 82 -9.80 -4.76 3.29
C THR A 82 -10.43 -3.39 3.32
N GLN A 83 -10.00 -2.51 4.25
CA GLN A 83 -10.46 -1.13 4.38
C GLN A 83 -9.30 -0.16 4.27
N LEU A 84 -9.47 0.91 3.51
CA LEU A 84 -8.56 2.05 3.54
C LEU A 84 -9.28 3.27 4.15
N THR A 85 -8.82 3.77 5.29
CA THR A 85 -9.40 4.95 5.96
C THR A 85 -8.32 5.67 6.74
N ASN A 86 -8.32 7.01 6.71
CA ASN A 86 -7.34 7.85 7.42
C ASN A 86 -5.87 7.45 7.17
N ASN A 87 -5.55 7.05 5.92
CA ASN A 87 -4.20 6.58 5.53
C ASN A 87 -3.72 5.32 6.29
N GLN A 88 -4.65 4.53 6.82
CA GLN A 88 -4.42 3.21 7.38
C GLN A 88 -5.16 2.16 6.56
N PHE A 89 -4.53 1.01 6.36
CA PHE A 89 -5.12 -0.13 5.68
C PHE A 89 -5.39 -1.25 6.67
N TYR A 90 -6.65 -1.63 6.79
CA TYR A 90 -7.11 -2.66 7.69
C TYR A 90 -7.38 -3.93 6.89
N LEU A 91 -6.77 -5.04 7.28
CA LEU A 91 -6.99 -6.35 6.66
C LEU A 91 -7.44 -7.33 7.73
N THR A 92 -8.66 -7.85 7.57
CA THR A 92 -9.16 -9.00 8.32
C THR A 92 -9.06 -10.23 7.44
N THR A 93 -8.50 -11.34 7.90
CA THR A 93 -8.57 -12.63 7.20
C THR A 93 -9.29 -13.66 8.04
N VAL A 94 -9.96 -14.58 7.35
CA VAL A 94 -10.63 -15.72 7.97
C VAL A 94 -10.20 -16.98 7.25
N SER A 95 -9.63 -17.93 8.00
CA SER A 95 -9.18 -19.21 7.45
C SER A 95 -9.64 -20.37 8.33
N PRO A 96 -9.94 -21.54 7.76
CA PRO A 96 -10.27 -22.72 8.55
C PRO A 96 -9.07 -23.13 9.41
N ASP A 97 -9.35 -23.62 10.62
CA ASP A 97 -8.32 -24.22 11.45
C ASP A 97 -7.80 -25.52 10.84
N SER A 98 -6.51 -25.79 11.01
CA SER A 98 -5.84 -26.95 10.40
C SER A 98 -6.21 -28.27 11.07
N LEU A 99 -6.70 -28.24 12.31
CA LEU A 99 -7.04 -29.41 13.10
C LEU A 99 -8.55 -29.61 13.24
N TYR A 100 -9.34 -28.52 13.18
CA TYR A 100 -10.77 -28.55 13.45
C TYR A 100 -11.60 -27.86 12.35
N ASN A 101 -12.40 -28.65 11.64
CA ASN A 101 -13.23 -28.17 10.51
C ASN A 101 -14.33 -27.16 10.90
N ASN A 102 -14.60 -26.99 12.19
CA ASN A 102 -15.61 -26.08 12.71
C ASN A 102 -15.03 -24.86 13.43
N ILE A 103 -13.70 -24.70 13.40
CA ILE A 103 -13.01 -23.54 13.97
C ILE A 103 -12.42 -22.74 12.82
N TYR A 104 -12.51 -21.42 12.92
CA TYR A 104 -11.94 -20.49 11.96
C TYR A 104 -10.99 -19.54 12.69
N ASN A 105 -9.79 -19.40 12.15
CA ASN A 105 -8.79 -18.44 12.58
C ASN A 105 -9.13 -17.07 12.02
N LEU A 106 -9.15 -16.07 12.90
CA LEU A 106 -9.32 -14.67 12.58
C LEU A 106 -7.99 -13.96 12.76
N THR A 107 -7.51 -13.30 11.71
CA THR A 107 -6.34 -12.41 11.83
C THR A 107 -6.74 -10.99 11.47
N TYR A 108 -6.21 -10.02 12.21
CA TYR A 108 -6.36 -8.62 11.88
C TYR A 108 -5.01 -7.95 11.82
N SER A 109 -4.88 -7.09 10.83
CA SER A 109 -3.69 -6.29 10.67
C SER A 109 -4.06 -4.87 10.31
N VAL A 110 -3.28 -3.94 10.86
CA VAL A 110 -3.31 -2.54 10.47
C VAL A 110 -1.97 -2.20 9.85
N SER A 111 -2.01 -1.83 8.58
CA SER A 111 -0.87 -1.35 7.84
C SER A 111 -0.87 0.18 7.86
N THR A 112 0.29 0.77 8.15
CA THR A 112 0.53 2.22 8.07
C THR A 112 1.80 2.47 7.26
N CYS A 113 1.94 3.70 6.75
CA CYS A 113 3.12 4.06 5.99
C CYS A 113 4.17 4.78 6.86
N PRO A 114 5.48 4.50 6.66
CA PRO A 114 6.54 5.29 7.26
C PRO A 114 6.39 6.79 6.93
N ASN A 115 7.00 7.64 7.77
CA ASN A 115 6.99 9.09 7.57
C ASN A 115 7.45 9.47 6.15
N ASN A 116 6.84 10.52 5.58
CA ASN A 116 7.13 11.04 4.24
C ASN A 116 6.82 10.07 3.09
N THR A 117 6.01 9.04 3.33
CA THR A 117 5.48 8.16 2.28
C THR A 117 3.95 8.15 2.30
N LYS A 118 3.32 7.82 1.17
CA LYS A 118 1.86 7.74 1.03
C LYS A 118 1.43 6.33 0.66
N MET A 119 0.33 5.88 1.28
CA MET A 119 -0.20 4.55 1.05
C MET A 119 -0.96 4.45 -0.27
N PHE A 120 -0.73 3.37 -1.01
CA PHE A 120 -1.50 2.98 -2.17
C PHE A 120 -1.82 1.50 -2.13
N GLN A 121 -3.04 1.16 -2.56
CA GLN A 121 -3.48 -0.21 -2.70
C GLN A 121 -3.26 -0.69 -4.14
N ARG A 122 -2.57 -1.82 -4.29
CA ARG A 122 -2.21 -2.42 -5.59
C ARG A 122 -2.76 -3.84 -5.69
N GLY A 123 -4.02 -3.95 -6.10
CA GLY A 123 -4.77 -5.21 -6.03
C GLY A 123 -5.62 -5.29 -4.76
N GLU A 124 -6.02 -6.49 -4.38
CA GLU A 124 -7.07 -6.64 -3.35
C GLU A 124 -6.53 -6.55 -1.92
N THR A 125 -5.37 -7.14 -1.64
CA THR A 125 -4.77 -7.22 -0.30
C THR A 125 -3.39 -6.57 -0.18
N THR A 126 -2.79 -6.19 -1.30
CA THR A 126 -1.45 -5.59 -1.32
C THR A 126 -1.54 -4.08 -1.19
N VAL A 127 -0.80 -3.53 -0.22
CA VAL A 127 -0.57 -2.09 -0.07
C VAL A 127 0.92 -1.81 -0.07
N VAL A 128 1.28 -0.66 -0.64
CA VAL A 128 2.65 -0.15 -0.70
C VAL A 128 2.71 1.30 -0.23
N CYS A 129 3.88 1.72 0.22
CA CYS A 129 4.13 3.08 0.64
C CYS A 129 5.10 3.76 -0.33
N ILE A 130 4.62 4.75 -1.08
CA ILE A 130 5.42 5.42 -2.12
C ILE A 130 5.98 6.73 -1.55
N GLY A 131 7.28 6.91 -1.69
CA GLY A 131 7.98 8.13 -1.28
C GLY A 131 9.10 8.52 -2.24
N LEU A 132 9.53 9.77 -2.11
CA LEU A 132 10.63 10.33 -2.88
C LEU A 132 11.87 10.42 -1.99
N TYR A 133 12.94 9.74 -2.40
CA TYR A 133 14.19 9.69 -1.65
C TYR A 133 15.31 10.37 -2.44
N PHE A 134 16.17 11.09 -1.74
CA PHE A 134 17.21 11.93 -2.35
C PHE A 134 18.60 11.37 -2.07
N PHE A 135 19.52 11.55 -3.02
CA PHE A 135 20.93 11.25 -2.79
C PHE A 135 21.57 12.24 -1.81
N GLU A 136 22.45 11.77 -0.92
CA GLU A 136 23.22 12.67 -0.05
C GLU A 136 24.48 13.18 -0.76
N ALA A 137 25.32 12.25 -1.21
CA ALA A 137 26.53 12.52 -1.99
C ALA A 137 26.90 11.31 -2.87
N PRO A 138 27.25 11.48 -4.16
CA PRO A 138 27.01 12.71 -4.94
C PRO A 138 25.51 13.00 -5.06
N ARG A 139 25.15 14.29 -5.12
CA ARG A 139 23.74 14.73 -5.11
C ARG A 139 22.95 14.35 -6.35
N CYS A 140 23.65 14.12 -7.46
CA CYS A 140 23.11 13.56 -8.68
C CYS A 140 23.80 12.23 -8.94
N ASN A 141 23.02 11.20 -9.21
CA ASN A 141 23.55 9.85 -9.32
C ASN A 141 22.77 9.00 -10.32
N ASN A 142 23.33 7.85 -10.65
CA ASN A 142 22.82 6.94 -11.67
C ASN A 142 21.71 6.02 -11.14
N GLN A 143 21.11 5.23 -12.04
CA GLN A 143 19.96 4.39 -11.69
C GLN A 143 20.34 3.29 -10.69
N ALA A 144 21.55 2.73 -10.77
CA ALA A 144 22.01 1.71 -9.83
C ALA A 144 22.10 2.26 -8.40
N ALA A 145 22.56 3.50 -8.23
CA ALA A 145 22.54 4.19 -6.94
C ALA A 145 21.12 4.48 -6.46
N ALA A 146 20.20 4.81 -7.38
CA ALA A 146 18.77 4.99 -7.09
C ALA A 146 18.13 3.69 -6.57
N SER A 147 18.41 2.56 -7.21
CA SER A 147 18.01 1.22 -6.76
C SER A 147 18.56 0.91 -5.37
N ALA A 148 19.85 1.17 -5.13
CA ALA A 148 20.47 0.98 -3.83
C ALA A 148 19.85 1.89 -2.75
N LEU A 149 19.47 3.12 -3.10
CA LEU A 149 18.80 4.07 -2.20
C LEU A 149 17.46 3.52 -1.73
N CYS A 150 16.65 2.95 -2.62
CA CYS A 150 15.38 2.32 -2.23
C CYS A 150 15.59 1.05 -1.40
N LYS A 151 16.57 0.22 -1.76
CA LYS A 151 16.92 -1.00 -1.01
C LYS A 151 17.39 -0.72 0.41
N ALA A 152 18.06 0.40 0.65
CA ALA A 152 18.42 0.84 2.00
C ALA A 152 17.21 1.10 2.91
N GLN A 153 16.03 1.30 2.32
CA GLN A 153 14.74 1.47 3.01
C GLN A 153 13.90 0.18 3.01
N ASN A 154 14.53 -0.97 2.73
CA ASN A 154 13.89 -2.27 2.48
C ASN A 154 12.86 -2.24 1.33
N GLY A 155 13.02 -1.28 0.41
CA GLY A 155 12.13 -1.06 -0.72
C GLY A 155 12.77 -1.39 -2.06
N THR A 156 12.07 -1.00 -3.12
CA THR A 156 12.55 -1.07 -4.51
C THR A 156 12.26 0.25 -5.22
N LEU A 157 12.91 0.46 -6.37
CA LEU A 157 12.41 1.45 -7.31
C LEU A 157 10.94 1.15 -7.62
N THR A 158 10.15 2.19 -7.85
CA THR A 158 8.74 2.03 -8.24
C THR A 158 8.36 3.04 -9.31
N GLY A 159 7.19 2.84 -9.89
CA GLY A 159 6.52 3.79 -10.75
C GLY A 159 5.01 3.69 -10.58
N PRO A 160 4.24 4.47 -11.35
CA PRO A 160 2.78 4.51 -11.20
C PRO A 160 2.13 3.18 -11.58
N ALA A 161 1.38 2.57 -10.65
CA ALA A 161 0.55 1.40 -10.95
C ALA A 161 -0.88 1.76 -11.39
N ASN A 162 -1.30 3.01 -11.19
CA ASN A 162 -2.60 3.59 -11.55
C ASN A 162 -2.50 5.12 -11.67
N ALA A 163 -3.58 5.77 -12.12
CA ALA A 163 -3.62 7.23 -12.33
C ALA A 163 -3.41 8.05 -11.04
N ASN A 164 -3.95 7.60 -9.89
CA ASN A 164 -3.80 8.30 -8.61
C ASN A 164 -2.35 8.27 -8.11
N GLU A 165 -1.65 7.16 -8.33
CA GLU A 165 -0.22 7.07 -8.06
C GLU A 165 0.59 7.99 -8.98
N TYR A 166 0.24 8.05 -10.26
CA TYR A 166 0.91 8.96 -11.20
C TYR A 166 0.77 10.42 -10.79
N GLU A 167 -0.45 10.86 -10.45
CA GLU A 167 -0.70 12.22 -9.96
C GLU A 167 0.12 12.53 -8.70
N TYR A 168 0.10 11.63 -7.71
CA TYR A 168 0.91 11.78 -6.51
C TYR A 168 2.42 11.87 -6.80
N ILE A 169 2.95 11.03 -7.69
CA ILE A 169 4.37 11.04 -8.08
C ILE A 169 4.74 12.39 -8.71
N GLN A 170 3.87 12.95 -9.57
CA GLN A 170 4.07 14.27 -10.15
C GLN A 170 4.08 15.37 -9.08
N ASP A 171 3.12 15.33 -8.15
CA ASP A 171 3.00 16.33 -7.09
C ASP A 171 4.19 16.35 -6.13
N ILE A 172 4.64 15.17 -5.65
CA ILE A 172 5.81 15.10 -4.77
C ILE A 172 7.10 15.47 -5.50
N SER A 173 7.21 15.14 -6.79
CA SER A 173 8.36 15.53 -7.60
C SER A 173 8.41 17.03 -7.84
N ASN A 174 7.26 17.69 -8.02
CA ASN A 174 7.19 19.13 -8.22
C ASN A 174 7.41 19.91 -6.92
N SER A 175 6.78 19.50 -5.83
CA SER A 175 6.91 20.15 -4.52
C SER A 175 8.32 20.02 -3.93
N SER A 176 9.00 18.91 -4.17
CA SER A 176 10.36 18.70 -3.69
C SER A 176 11.39 19.64 -4.31
N LYS A 177 11.14 20.21 -5.50
CA LYS A 177 12.09 21.12 -6.18
C LYS A 177 12.55 22.28 -5.31
N TYR A 178 11.70 22.72 -4.37
CA TYR A 178 12.00 23.83 -3.47
C TYR A 178 12.87 23.45 -2.27
N THR A 179 12.89 22.17 -1.90
CA THR A 179 13.63 21.68 -0.71
C THR A 179 14.82 20.80 -1.07
N SER A 180 14.84 20.22 -2.29
CA SER A 180 15.86 19.28 -2.74
C SER A 180 16.88 19.87 -3.72
N ASN A 181 16.84 21.18 -4.01
CA ASN A 181 17.71 21.86 -4.99
C ASN A 181 18.72 22.86 -4.38
N PRO A 182 19.67 22.40 -3.53
CA PRO A 182 20.67 23.28 -2.93
C PRO A 182 21.63 23.92 -3.94
N ASP A 183 21.79 23.32 -5.13
CA ASP A 183 22.76 23.75 -6.15
C ASP A 183 22.11 24.59 -7.27
N SER A 184 20.84 25.00 -7.10
CA SER A 184 20.08 25.82 -8.05
C SER A 184 20.03 25.26 -9.48
N ILE A 185 19.98 23.93 -9.60
CA ILE A 185 19.89 23.21 -10.87
C ILE A 185 18.52 23.47 -11.49
N GLN A 186 18.48 23.78 -12.78
CA GLN A 186 17.23 24.18 -13.44
C GLN A 186 16.15 23.09 -13.38
N TRP A 187 16.56 21.82 -13.55
CA TRP A 187 15.64 20.68 -13.56
C TRP A 187 16.13 19.57 -12.64
N LEU A 188 15.30 19.24 -11.64
CA LEU A 188 15.45 18.03 -10.85
C LEU A 188 14.53 16.95 -11.39
N VAL A 189 15.12 15.78 -11.62
CA VAL A 189 14.46 14.59 -12.13
C VAL A 189 14.79 13.40 -11.25
N TYR A 190 13.96 12.36 -11.29
CA TYR A 190 14.08 11.23 -10.37
C TYR A 190 13.97 9.92 -11.13
N TRP A 191 14.84 8.96 -10.78
CA TRP A 191 14.76 7.62 -11.34
C TRP A 191 13.46 6.95 -10.86
N ILE A 192 12.77 6.30 -11.79
CA ILE A 192 11.62 5.45 -11.50
C ILE A 192 11.92 4.05 -12.05
N ASP A 193 11.11 3.07 -11.65
CA ASP A 193 11.38 1.69 -12.02
C ASP A 193 11.31 1.45 -13.53
N GLY A 194 12.13 0.53 -14.03
CA GLY A 194 12.20 0.15 -15.43
C GLY A 194 13.61 0.20 -16.00
N VAL A 195 14.13 -0.98 -16.32
CA VAL A 195 15.39 -1.16 -17.07
C VAL A 195 15.11 -1.96 -18.34
N GLN A 196 15.51 -1.41 -19.48
CA GLN A 196 15.41 -2.09 -20.75
C GLN A 196 16.61 -3.02 -20.95
N HIS A 197 16.35 -4.28 -21.32
CA HIS A 197 17.39 -5.29 -21.61
C HIS A 197 17.44 -5.69 -23.08
N THR A 198 16.48 -5.23 -23.89
CA THR A 198 16.36 -5.55 -25.31
C THR A 198 16.34 -4.27 -26.13
N SER A 199 16.40 -4.37 -27.45
CA SER A 199 16.23 -3.19 -28.33
C SER A 199 14.76 -2.89 -28.66
N ILE A 200 13.81 -3.58 -28.00
CA ILE A 200 12.37 -3.46 -28.29
C ILE A 200 11.79 -2.36 -27.41
N ALA A 201 11.29 -1.29 -28.02
CA ALA A 201 10.61 -0.19 -27.32
C ALA A 201 9.55 -0.72 -26.35
N TYR A 202 9.36 -0.04 -25.22
CA TYR A 202 8.33 -0.35 -24.23
C TYR A 202 8.48 -1.69 -23.49
N GLN A 203 9.57 -2.43 -23.71
CA GLN A 203 9.87 -3.65 -22.95
C GLN A 203 10.92 -3.39 -21.87
N TYR A 204 10.43 -3.21 -20.64
CA TYR A 204 11.26 -2.99 -19.46
C TYR A 204 11.07 -4.13 -18.46
N THR A 205 12.11 -4.39 -17.70
CA THR A 205 12.03 -5.17 -16.46
C THR A 205 11.96 -4.24 -15.27
N PHE A 206 11.32 -4.70 -14.21
CA PHE A 206 10.97 -3.89 -13.06
C PHE A 206 11.41 -4.60 -11.79
N GLU A 207 11.93 -3.82 -10.85
CA GLU A 207 12.27 -4.30 -9.51
C GLU A 207 11.03 -4.50 -8.64
N ASP A 208 10.03 -3.64 -8.80
CA ASP A 208 8.77 -3.68 -8.11
C ASP A 208 7.74 -4.53 -8.87
N SER A 209 7.56 -5.74 -8.36
CA SER A 209 6.63 -6.72 -8.91
C SER A 209 5.14 -6.34 -8.76
N THR A 210 4.82 -5.24 -8.07
CA THR A 210 3.44 -4.87 -7.74
C THR A 210 2.86 -3.79 -8.67
N HIS A 211 3.68 -3.15 -9.51
CA HIS A 211 3.15 -2.17 -10.47
C HIS A 211 2.82 -2.82 -11.83
N ASN A 212 1.82 -2.28 -12.52
CA ASN A 212 1.24 -2.84 -13.75
C ASN A 212 2.07 -2.56 -15.01
N GLY A 213 3.38 -2.84 -14.97
CA GLY A 213 4.31 -2.52 -16.05
C GLY A 213 4.29 -1.04 -16.41
N ILE A 214 4.30 -0.71 -17.71
CA ILE A 214 4.32 0.67 -18.22
C ILE A 214 2.95 1.31 -18.45
N THR A 215 1.83 0.61 -18.20
CA THR A 215 0.50 1.03 -18.66
C THR A 215 0.08 2.41 -18.13
N ASN A 216 0.53 2.78 -16.92
CA ASN A 216 0.22 4.07 -16.30
C ASN A 216 1.36 5.09 -16.39
N TYR A 217 2.38 4.80 -17.20
CA TYR A 217 3.48 5.72 -17.43
C TYR A 217 3.02 6.68 -18.52
N ASN A 218 2.71 7.92 -18.12
CA ASN A 218 2.34 8.95 -19.08
C ASN A 218 3.61 9.48 -19.75
N TRP A 219 3.90 8.97 -20.94
CA TRP A 219 5.11 9.29 -21.69
C TRP A 219 5.06 10.71 -22.27
N THR A 220 6.21 11.37 -22.30
CA THR A 220 6.37 12.59 -23.11
C THR A 220 6.11 12.25 -24.58
N PRO A 221 5.40 13.08 -25.36
CA PRO A 221 5.22 12.85 -26.79
C PRO A 221 6.56 12.54 -27.50
N GLY A 222 6.61 11.42 -28.22
CA GLY A 222 7.84 10.95 -28.88
C GLY A 222 8.79 10.14 -27.99
N SER A 223 8.46 9.90 -26.71
CA SER A 223 9.18 8.95 -25.85
C SER A 223 8.57 7.54 -25.93
N PRO A 224 9.36 6.47 -25.68
CA PRO A 224 10.79 6.48 -25.45
C PRO A 224 11.54 6.85 -26.73
N HIS A 225 12.42 7.86 -26.63
CA HIS A 225 13.20 8.38 -27.75
C HIS A 225 14.54 7.63 -27.91
N LEU A 226 14.92 6.85 -26.90
CA LEU A 226 16.04 5.92 -26.90
C LEU A 226 15.50 4.51 -26.67
N THR A 227 16.14 3.53 -27.31
CA THR A 227 15.88 2.11 -27.08
C THR A 227 17.19 1.34 -27.05
N GLY A 228 17.26 0.30 -26.21
CA GLY A 228 18.41 -0.58 -26.12
C GLY A 228 18.66 -1.09 -24.70
N PRO A 229 19.54 -2.10 -24.55
CA PRO A 229 19.99 -2.53 -23.24
C PRO A 229 20.62 -1.36 -22.45
N GLY A 230 20.23 -1.22 -21.18
CA GLY A 230 20.76 -0.16 -20.32
C GLY A 230 20.08 1.20 -20.47
N ILE A 231 18.86 1.24 -21.02
CA ILE A 231 17.99 2.42 -20.98
C ILE A 231 17.05 2.32 -19.78
N CYS A 232 17.01 3.37 -18.97
CA CYS A 232 16.26 3.47 -17.72
C CYS A 232 15.20 4.58 -17.79
N ILE A 233 14.19 4.47 -16.94
CA ILE A 233 13.05 5.38 -16.91
C ILE A 233 13.22 6.44 -15.80
N TYR A 234 12.83 7.67 -16.08
CA TYR A 234 12.81 8.73 -15.07
C TYR A 234 11.59 9.64 -15.23
N SER A 235 11.26 10.34 -14.14
CA SER A 235 10.18 11.31 -14.07
C SER A 235 10.50 12.38 -13.02
N PRO A 236 10.07 13.64 -13.20
CA PRO A 236 9.48 14.21 -14.42
C PRO A 236 10.53 14.42 -15.51
N GLY A 237 10.11 14.44 -16.77
CA GLY A 237 10.94 14.84 -17.91
C GLY A 237 11.16 16.35 -17.96
N PRO A 238 12.33 16.83 -18.41
CA PRO A 238 12.56 18.26 -18.62
C PRO A 238 11.57 18.82 -19.67
N ASN A 239 11.05 20.02 -19.43
CA ASN A 239 10.08 20.77 -20.26
C ASN A 239 8.62 20.28 -20.29
N TYR A 240 8.33 19.00 -20.08
CA TYR A 240 6.95 18.46 -20.22
C TYR A 240 6.38 17.80 -18.98
N GLY A 241 7.18 17.58 -17.93
CA GLY A 241 6.73 16.93 -16.69
C GLY A 241 6.50 15.41 -16.80
N ASN A 242 6.30 14.91 -18.01
CA ASN A 242 5.97 13.51 -18.28
C ASN A 242 7.16 12.57 -18.25
N VAL A 243 6.90 11.26 -18.25
CA VAL A 243 7.91 10.22 -18.18
C VAL A 243 8.82 10.26 -19.42
N GLN A 244 10.13 10.05 -19.19
CA GLN A 244 11.16 9.95 -20.23
C GLN A 244 12.17 8.84 -19.91
N VAL A 245 13.13 8.66 -20.80
CA VAL A 245 14.16 7.62 -20.70
C VAL A 245 15.56 8.19 -20.90
N TYR A 246 16.56 7.55 -20.30
CA TYR A 246 17.98 7.87 -20.49
C TYR A 246 18.88 6.69 -20.13
N PRO A 247 20.15 6.63 -20.56
CA PRO A 247 21.05 5.56 -20.13
C PRO A 247 21.17 5.45 -18.61
N CYS A 248 21.08 4.22 -18.11
CA CYS A 248 21.08 3.91 -16.68
C CYS A 248 22.37 4.32 -15.95
N THR A 249 23.48 4.42 -16.68
CA THR A 249 24.81 4.72 -16.13
C THR A 249 25.04 6.21 -15.88
N ASP A 250 24.23 7.07 -16.47
CA ASP A 250 24.41 8.52 -16.40
C ASP A 250 23.89 9.09 -15.09
N SER A 251 24.57 10.14 -14.63
CA SER A 251 24.20 10.91 -13.42
C SER A 251 23.75 12.33 -13.75
N TYR A 252 23.93 12.77 -15.01
CA TYR A 252 23.51 14.06 -15.54
C TYR A 252 23.13 13.93 -17.02
N LEU A 253 22.02 14.54 -17.44
CA LEU A 253 21.69 14.72 -18.86
C LEU A 253 22.47 15.91 -19.44
N SER A 254 22.63 16.94 -18.61
CA SER A 254 23.45 18.13 -18.86
C SER A 254 23.73 18.82 -17.52
N TYR A 255 24.51 19.90 -17.53
CA TYR A 255 24.71 20.73 -16.33
C TYR A 255 23.41 21.36 -15.77
N LEU A 256 22.32 21.33 -16.55
CA LEU A 256 21.00 21.88 -16.17
C LEU A 256 20.04 20.83 -15.58
N VAL A 257 20.38 19.54 -15.65
CA VAL A 257 19.45 18.44 -15.31
C VAL A 257 20.16 17.42 -14.42
N CYS A 258 19.64 17.23 -13.22
CA CYS A 258 20.18 16.36 -12.19
C CYS A 258 19.20 15.25 -11.81
N TRP A 259 19.64 14.00 -11.89
CA TRP A 259 18.94 12.89 -11.24
C TRP A 259 19.16 12.95 -9.74
N ARG A 260 18.25 13.64 -9.05
CA ARG A 260 18.41 14.01 -7.65
C ARG A 260 18.11 12.85 -6.69
N GLY A 261 17.46 11.80 -7.17
CA GLY A 261 17.01 10.71 -6.32
C GLY A 261 16.15 9.69 -7.05
N ALA A 262 15.31 9.02 -6.28
CA ALA A 262 14.51 7.87 -6.71
C ALA A 262 13.10 7.92 -6.13
N LEU A 263 12.13 7.45 -6.92
CA LEU A 263 10.83 7.04 -6.38
C LEU A 263 10.96 5.62 -5.86
N CYS A 264 10.70 5.45 -4.57
CA CYS A 264 10.78 4.17 -3.91
C CYS A 264 9.40 3.74 -3.43
N GLN A 265 9.07 2.47 -3.60
CA GLN A 265 8.06 1.81 -2.78
C GLN A 265 8.78 1.15 -1.61
N VAL A 266 8.27 1.35 -0.40
CA VAL A 266 8.76 0.70 0.81
C VAL A 266 7.63 -0.10 1.46
N PRO A 267 7.97 -1.16 2.22
CA PRO A 267 6.97 -1.94 2.94
C PRO A 267 6.19 -1.07 3.93
N PRO A 268 4.88 -1.30 4.09
CA PRO A 268 4.13 -0.71 5.19
C PRO A 268 4.63 -1.27 6.54
N ILE A 269 4.40 -0.49 7.59
CA ILE A 269 4.53 -0.95 8.98
C ILE A 269 3.24 -1.70 9.30
N ILE A 270 3.37 -2.99 9.60
CA ILE A 270 2.23 -3.88 9.87
C ILE A 270 2.17 -4.17 11.37
N GLU A 271 1.06 -3.79 11.98
CA GLU A 271 0.71 -4.18 13.34
C GLU A 271 -0.26 -5.36 13.27
N LEU A 272 0.13 -6.48 13.88
CA LEU A 272 -0.70 -7.70 13.97
C LEU A 272 -1.40 -7.75 15.32
N PHE A 273 -2.66 -8.18 15.30
CA PHE A 273 -3.56 -8.16 16.45
C PHE A 273 -4.29 -9.49 16.65
#